data_AF-A0A1J7IK91-F1
#
_entry.id   AF-A0A1J7IK91-F1
#
_cell.length_a   1.000
_cell.length_b   1.000
_cell.length_c   1.000
_cell.angle_alpha   90.00
_cell.angle_beta   90.00
_cell.angle_gamma   90.00
#
_symmetry.space_group_name_H-M   'P 1'
#
loop_
_entity.id
_entity.type
_entity.pdbx_description
1 polymer ?
#
loop_
_entity_poly.entity_id
_entity_poly.type
_entity_poly.pdbx_seq_one_letter_code
_entity_poly.pdbx_strand_id
1 'polypeptide(L)'
;MRSQTSTYGFAHICPWEPKTFTYRGLCSHSSLGEGISHLELSPEQHEQAAWDRAKKEADYQYDYQRELRENPTPEYKARKQINNIQQADSTRARQQAAKASEKYKCNPYDVNCRDAAELRRHEGTRRHKTYVAQDKDGWPCLIYSLHFKHQSNLKQHQTSKGQLRRVEEMTGVLSAGST
;
A
#
# COMPACT_ATOMS: atom_id res chain seq x y z
N MET A 1 -26.79 10.03 31.46
CA MET A 1 -26.35 10.56 32.78
C MET A 1 -24.93 11.11 32.61
N ARG A 2 -24.71 12.41 32.85
CA ARG A 2 -23.34 12.95 32.90
C ARG A 2 -22.64 12.45 34.17
N SER A 3 -21.34 12.18 34.06
CA SER A 3 -20.52 11.74 35.18
C SER A 3 -20.36 12.87 36.21
N GLN A 4 -20.59 12.57 37.49
CA GLN A 4 -20.30 13.49 38.60
C GLN A 4 -18.79 13.65 38.87
N THR A 5 -17.95 12.83 38.24
CA THR A 5 -16.49 12.88 38.42
C THR A 5 -15.78 13.68 37.33
N SER A 6 -16.49 14.11 36.28
CA SER A 6 -15.88 14.84 35.16
C SER A 6 -16.24 16.32 35.21
N THR A 7 -15.22 17.18 35.26
CA THR A 7 -15.35 18.65 35.33
C THR A 7 -15.41 19.33 33.96
N TYR A 8 -15.25 18.57 32.86
CA TYR A 8 -15.31 19.06 31.47
C TYR A 8 -14.51 20.34 31.19
N GLY A 9 -13.44 20.61 31.94
CA GLY A 9 -12.61 21.81 31.77
C GLY A 9 -13.17 23.12 32.37
N PHE A 10 -14.37 23.11 32.94
CA PHE A 10 -15.02 24.31 33.50
C PHE A 10 -14.82 24.49 35.01
N ALA A 11 -13.95 23.69 35.64
CA ALA A 11 -13.71 23.72 37.09
C ALA A 11 -13.28 25.10 37.62
N HIS A 12 -12.62 25.90 36.78
CA HIS A 12 -12.13 27.24 37.15
C HIS A 12 -13.16 28.36 36.90
N ILE A 13 -14.24 28.08 36.17
CA ILE A 13 -15.29 29.06 35.82
C ILE A 13 -16.48 28.94 36.75
N CYS A 14 -16.76 27.73 37.26
CA CYS A 14 -17.86 27.51 38.20
C CYS A 14 -17.40 27.76 39.64
N PRO A 15 -17.88 28.81 40.33
CA PRO A 15 -17.48 29.11 41.70
C PRO A 15 -18.10 28.14 42.74
N TRP A 16 -18.97 27.23 42.32
CA TRP A 16 -19.65 26.27 43.20
C TRP A 16 -19.12 24.85 43.00
N GLU A 17 -18.93 24.13 44.10
CA GLU A 17 -18.45 22.75 44.08
C GLU A 17 -19.51 21.83 43.43
N PRO A 18 -19.16 20.94 42.48
CA PRO A 18 -20.14 20.14 41.73
C PRO A 18 -21.08 19.29 42.59
N LYS A 19 -20.68 18.96 43.82
CA LYS A 19 -21.46 18.18 44.78
C LYS A 19 -22.53 18.99 45.52
N THR A 20 -22.46 20.33 45.50
CA THR A 20 -23.42 21.17 46.24
C THR A 20 -24.73 21.39 45.50
N PHE A 21 -24.79 21.01 44.22
CA PHE A 21 -26.02 21.08 43.44
C PHE A 21 -26.97 19.93 43.82
N THR A 22 -28.08 20.25 44.47
CA THR A 22 -29.20 19.31 44.75
C THR A 22 -29.90 18.86 43.47
N TYR A 23 -29.78 19.64 42.40
CA TYR A 23 -30.37 19.35 41.10
C TYR A 23 -29.54 18.29 40.36
N ARG A 24 -30.09 17.08 40.19
CA ARG A 24 -29.46 15.97 39.43
C ARG A 24 -29.47 16.16 37.91
N GLY A 25 -29.19 17.37 37.43
CA GLY A 25 -28.97 17.68 36.01
C GLY A 25 -30.17 17.41 35.12
N LEU A 26 -31.15 18.31 35.11
CA LEU A 26 -32.31 18.28 34.19
C LEU A 26 -32.02 19.01 32.85
N CYS A 27 -30.75 19.04 32.44
CA CYS A 27 -30.38 19.27 31.06
C CYS A 27 -29.20 18.35 30.71
N SER A 28 -29.51 17.08 30.45
CA SER A 28 -28.61 16.20 29.69
C SER A 28 -28.45 16.65 28.23
N HIS A 29 -29.27 17.62 27.81
CA HIS A 29 -29.26 18.26 26.52
C HIS A 29 -28.06 19.22 26.45
N SER A 30 -27.00 18.77 25.78
CA SER A 30 -25.94 19.68 25.37
C SER A 30 -26.37 20.24 24.03
N SER A 31 -26.66 21.54 23.93
CA SER A 31 -26.89 22.18 22.63
C SER A 31 -25.74 21.99 21.65
N LEU A 32 -24.53 21.78 22.18
CA LEU A 32 -23.34 21.43 21.40
C LEU A 32 -23.33 19.98 20.86
N GLY A 33 -24.13 19.09 21.46
CA GLY A 33 -24.26 17.68 21.07
C GLY A 33 -25.56 17.37 20.32
N GLU A 34 -26.50 18.32 20.31
CA GLU A 34 -27.62 18.31 19.38
C GLU A 34 -27.07 18.50 17.98
N GLY A 35 -27.17 17.46 17.14
CA GLY A 35 -26.98 17.67 15.72
C GLY A 35 -27.93 18.76 15.28
N ILE A 36 -27.43 19.80 14.61
CA ILE A 36 -28.28 20.88 14.12
C ILE A 36 -29.24 20.27 13.09
N SER A 37 -30.43 19.88 13.55
CA SER A 37 -31.54 19.48 12.70
C SER A 37 -32.33 20.72 12.36
N HIS A 38 -32.91 20.78 11.16
CA HIS A 38 -33.74 21.89 10.66
C HIS A 38 -33.02 23.15 10.14
N LEU A 39 -31.74 23.08 9.73
CA LEU A 39 -31.25 24.09 8.81
C LEU A 39 -31.94 23.88 7.47
N GLU A 40 -32.66 24.89 6.97
CA GLU A 40 -33.25 24.93 5.63
C GLU A 40 -32.15 25.08 4.57
N LEU A 41 -31.22 24.13 4.54
CA LEU A 41 -30.17 24.07 3.53
C LEU A 41 -30.78 23.59 2.21
N SER A 42 -30.34 24.18 1.10
CA SER A 42 -30.67 23.63 -0.21
C SER A 42 -30.06 22.22 -0.36
N PRO A 43 -30.60 21.36 -1.24
CA PRO A 43 -30.00 20.06 -1.54
C PRO A 43 -28.51 20.15 -1.89
N GLU A 44 -28.11 21.17 -2.66
CA GLU A 44 -26.72 21.45 -3.03
C GLU A 44 -25.83 21.76 -1.81
N GLN A 45 -26.36 22.52 -0.84
CA GLN A 45 -25.64 22.81 0.41
C GLN A 45 -25.49 21.57 1.29
N HIS A 46 -26.46 20.66 1.29
CA HIS A 46 -26.34 19.39 2.00
C HIS A 46 -25.26 18.50 1.40
N GLU A 47 -25.20 18.40 0.07
CA GLU A 47 -24.15 17.66 -0.63
C GLU A 47 -22.75 18.26 -0.36
N GLN A 48 -22.63 19.58 -0.43
CA GLN A 48 -21.37 20.26 -0.14
C GLN A 48 -20.94 20.03 1.32
N ALA A 49 -21.86 20.13 2.28
CA ALA A 49 -21.56 19.90 3.69
C ALA A 49 -21.17 18.44 3.97
N ALA A 50 -21.79 17.47 3.28
CA ALA A 50 -21.41 16.06 3.36
C ALA A 50 -20.00 15.83 2.79
N TRP A 51 -19.70 16.44 1.65
CA TRP A 51 -18.38 16.39 1.03
C TRP A 51 -17.29 17.01 1.91
N ASP A 52 -17.54 18.20 2.47
CA ASP A 52 -16.62 18.88 3.37
C ASP A 52 -16.35 18.06 4.63
N ARG A 53 -17.37 17.40 5.18
CA ARG A 53 -17.23 16.51 6.33
C ARG A 53 -16.38 15.29 5.99
N ALA A 54 -16.67 14.65 4.86
CA ALA A 54 -15.91 13.49 4.39
C ALA A 54 -14.43 13.85 4.15
N LYS A 55 -14.18 15.02 3.57
CA LYS A 55 -12.81 15.53 3.36
C LYS A 55 -12.09 15.79 4.69
N LYS A 56 -12.72 16.51 5.62
CA LYS A 56 -12.14 16.77 6.96
C LYS A 56 -11.83 15.48 7.72
N GLU A 57 -12.73 14.50 7.63
CA GLU A 57 -12.51 13.19 8.25
C GLU A 57 -11.35 12.44 7.59
N ALA A 58 -11.25 12.47 6.26
CA ALA A 58 -10.14 11.87 5.54
C ALA A 58 -8.79 12.51 5.91
N ASP A 59 -8.74 13.85 5.97
CA ASP A 59 -7.54 14.61 6.36
C ASP A 59 -7.14 14.28 7.81
N TYR A 60 -8.11 14.27 8.74
CA TYR A 60 -7.87 13.90 10.13
C TYR A 60 -7.33 12.47 10.27
N GLN A 61 -7.94 11.49 9.59
CA GLN A 61 -7.47 10.10 9.63
C GLN A 61 -6.07 9.97 9.04
N TYR A 62 -5.78 10.71 7.97
CA TYR A 62 -4.45 10.73 7.37
C TYR A 62 -3.39 11.25 8.34
N ASP A 63 -3.64 12.41 8.96
CA ASP A 63 -2.73 13.03 9.92
C ASP A 63 -2.56 12.16 11.17
N TYR A 64 -3.66 11.64 11.73
CA TYR A 64 -3.62 10.73 12.87
C TYR A 64 -2.77 9.47 12.58
N GLN A 65 -2.92 8.87 11.40
CA GLN A 65 -2.12 7.72 10.98
C GLN A 65 -0.65 8.10 10.70
N ARG A 66 -0.37 9.34 10.28
CA ARG A 66 1.01 9.85 10.14
C ARG A 66 1.66 9.98 11.51
N GLU A 67 1.01 10.65 12.46
CA GLU A 67 1.51 10.82 13.83
C GLU A 67 1.74 9.49 14.54
N LEU A 68 0.82 8.53 14.42
CA LEU A 68 0.99 7.18 14.96
C LEU A 68 2.18 6.42 14.35
N ARG A 69 2.58 6.74 13.11
CA ARG A 69 3.76 6.14 12.45
C ARG A 69 5.05 6.81 12.88
N GLU A 70 5.03 8.13 13.08
CA GLU A 70 6.18 8.91 13.54
C GLU A 70 6.49 8.64 15.01
N ASN A 71 5.45 8.56 15.86
CA ASN A 71 5.56 8.34 17.30
C ASN A 71 4.74 7.13 17.78
N PRO A 72 5.12 5.91 17.39
CA PRO A 72 4.34 4.71 17.68
C PRO A 72 4.39 4.32 19.18
N THR A 73 3.23 4.28 19.83
CA THR A 73 3.12 3.78 21.22
C THR A 73 3.44 2.28 21.30
N PRO A 74 3.88 1.76 22.46
CA PRO A 74 4.13 0.33 22.67
C PRO A 74 2.92 -0.55 22.33
N GLU A 75 1.72 -0.11 22.71
CA GLU A 75 0.46 -0.83 22.47
C GLU A 75 0.15 -0.90 20.96
N TYR A 76 0.40 0.20 20.23
CA TYR A 76 0.24 0.23 18.78
C TYR A 76 1.17 -0.76 18.09
N LYS A 77 2.44 -0.82 18.51
CA LYS A 77 3.43 -1.77 17.97
C LYS A 77 3.01 -3.22 18.22
N ALA A 78 2.59 -3.55 19.45
CA ALA A 78 2.13 -4.88 19.81
C ALA A 78 0.92 -5.31 18.97
N ARG A 79 -0.09 -4.44 18.84
CA ARG A 79 -1.27 -4.70 17.99
C ARG A 79 -0.88 -4.90 16.53
N LYS A 80 0.01 -4.07 15.99
CA LYS A 80 0.49 -4.18 14.61
C LYS A 80 1.23 -5.51 14.38
N GLN A 81 2.04 -5.94 15.35
CA GLN A 81 2.74 -7.22 15.27
C GLN A 81 1.76 -8.40 15.22
N ILE A 82 0.75 -8.42 16.10
CA ILE A 82 -0.30 -9.45 16.11
C ILE A 82 -1.03 -9.48 14.75
N ASN A 83 -1.43 -8.31 14.24
CA ASN A 83 -2.11 -8.22 12.95
C ASN A 83 -1.23 -8.71 11.79
N ASN A 84 0.07 -8.38 11.80
CA ASN A 84 1.01 -8.84 10.79
C ASN A 84 1.18 -10.36 10.81
N ILE A 85 1.23 -10.98 11.99
CA ILE A 85 1.30 -12.43 12.14
C ILE A 85 0.03 -13.08 11.57
N GLN A 86 -1.15 -12.58 11.96
CA GLN A 86 -2.42 -13.11 11.47
C GLN A 86 -2.58 -12.98 9.94
N GLN A 87 -2.08 -11.90 9.35
CA GLN A 87 -2.19 -11.63 7.92
C GLN A 87 -1.02 -12.18 7.08
N ALA A 88 -0.02 -12.83 7.71
CA ALA A 88 1.17 -13.28 7.02
C ALA A 88 0.86 -14.35 5.95
N ASP A 89 0.08 -15.36 6.31
CA ASP A 89 -0.22 -16.51 5.44
C ASP A 89 -1.15 -16.12 4.29
N SER A 90 -2.20 -15.34 4.58
CA SER A 90 -3.11 -14.81 3.54
C SER A 90 -2.36 -13.91 2.55
N THR A 91 -1.44 -13.08 3.04
CA THR A 91 -0.60 -12.21 2.20
C THR A 91 0.34 -13.03 1.33
N ARG A 92 0.97 -14.08 1.88
CA ARG A 92 1.87 -14.98 1.14
C ARG A 92 1.12 -15.74 0.04
N ALA A 93 -0.03 -16.30 0.35
CA ALA A 93 -0.86 -17.02 -0.62
C ALA A 93 -1.28 -16.11 -1.78
N ARG A 94 -1.74 -14.89 -1.48
CA ARG A 94 -2.08 -13.89 -2.50
C ARG A 94 -0.89 -13.49 -3.38
N GLN A 95 0.29 -13.33 -2.79
CA GLN A 95 1.52 -13.01 -3.54
C GLN A 95 1.95 -14.17 -4.45
N GLN A 96 1.82 -15.42 -4.00
CA GLN A 96 2.09 -16.60 -4.82
C GLN A 96 1.10 -16.71 -5.98
N ALA A 97 -0.20 -16.51 -5.73
CA ALA A 97 -1.22 -16.50 -6.76
C ALA A 97 -0.97 -15.39 -7.81
N ALA A 98 -0.55 -14.20 -7.37
CA ALA A 98 -0.20 -13.10 -8.28
C ALA A 98 1.02 -13.41 -9.16
N LYS A 99 2.03 -14.11 -8.61
CA LYS A 99 3.18 -14.60 -9.39
C LYS A 99 2.79 -15.67 -10.40
N ALA A 100 1.96 -16.64 -9.98
CA ALA A 100 1.51 -17.74 -10.84
C ALA A 100 0.64 -17.25 -12.02
N SER A 101 -0.19 -16.24 -11.77
CA SER A 101 -1.02 -15.59 -12.82
C SER A 101 -0.28 -14.50 -13.61
N GLU A 102 1.02 -14.31 -13.36
CA GLU A 102 1.83 -13.25 -13.98
C GLU A 102 1.21 -11.84 -13.89
N LYS A 103 0.38 -11.59 -12.87
CA LYS A 103 -0.42 -10.36 -12.76
C LYS A 103 0.43 -9.09 -12.73
N TYR A 104 1.62 -9.16 -12.13
CA TYR A 104 2.56 -8.05 -12.02
C TYR A 104 3.89 -8.40 -12.71
N LYS A 105 3.83 -8.59 -14.02
CA LYS A 105 4.98 -8.96 -14.84
C LYS A 105 5.66 -7.74 -15.46
N CYS A 106 6.98 -7.69 -15.36
CA CYS A 106 7.82 -6.76 -16.10
C CYS A 106 8.17 -7.37 -17.46
N ASN A 107 7.53 -6.90 -18.54
CA ASN A 107 7.78 -7.40 -19.90
C ASN A 107 9.23 -7.26 -20.37
N PRO A 108 9.94 -6.12 -20.13
CA PRO A 108 11.33 -5.95 -20.57
C PRO A 108 12.31 -7.00 -20.01
N TYR A 109 12.09 -7.48 -18.78
CA TYR A 109 12.97 -8.42 -18.09
C TYR A 109 12.39 -9.83 -17.92
N ASP A 110 11.13 -10.04 -18.32
CA ASP A 110 10.38 -11.28 -18.10
C ASP A 110 10.37 -11.71 -16.61
N VAL A 111 10.24 -10.73 -15.70
CA VAL A 111 10.26 -10.96 -14.24
C VAL A 111 8.87 -10.79 -13.65
N ASN A 112 8.40 -11.82 -12.94
CA ASN A 112 7.13 -11.81 -12.21
C ASN A 112 7.33 -11.24 -10.79
N CYS A 113 6.74 -10.08 -10.52
CA CYS A 113 6.73 -9.45 -9.20
C CYS A 113 5.57 -9.96 -8.34
N ARG A 114 5.73 -9.89 -7.01
CA ARG A 114 4.75 -10.39 -6.03
C ARG A 114 3.55 -9.46 -5.85
N ASP A 115 3.74 -8.17 -6.08
CA ASP A 115 2.75 -7.12 -5.88
C ASP A 115 3.05 -5.90 -6.77
N ALA A 116 2.07 -5.00 -6.90
CA ALA A 116 2.19 -3.79 -7.72
C ALA A 116 3.25 -2.80 -7.20
N ALA A 117 3.57 -2.82 -5.91
CA ALA A 117 4.59 -1.93 -5.34
C ALA A 117 6.01 -2.42 -5.69
N GLU A 118 6.23 -3.74 -5.70
CA GLU A 118 7.47 -4.35 -6.17
C GLU A 118 7.69 -4.09 -7.67
N LEU A 119 6.65 -4.21 -8.50
CA LEU A 119 6.74 -3.86 -9.92
C LEU A 119 7.12 -2.39 -10.11
N ARG A 120 6.42 -1.44 -9.46
CA ARG A 120 6.77 -0.01 -9.53
C ARG A 120 8.19 0.29 -9.05
N ARG A 121 8.66 -0.38 -7.99
CA ARG A 121 10.05 -0.24 -7.53
C ARG A 121 11.04 -0.81 -8.54
N HIS A 122 10.74 -1.96 -9.13
CA HIS A 122 11.54 -2.59 -10.19
C HIS A 122 11.67 -1.65 -11.40
N GLU A 123 10.55 -1.12 -11.90
CA GLU A 123 10.48 -0.17 -13.01
C GLU A 123 11.18 1.16 -12.68
N GLY A 124 11.11 1.57 -11.42
CA GLY A 124 11.77 2.77 -10.91
C GLY A 124 13.30 2.66 -10.84
N THR A 125 13.88 1.45 -10.89
CA THR A 125 15.33 1.27 -10.79
C THR A 125 16.06 1.91 -11.97
N ARG A 126 17.25 2.48 -11.72
CA ARG A 126 18.10 3.03 -12.79
C ARG A 126 18.35 2.00 -13.89
N ARG A 127 18.59 0.73 -13.53
CA ARG A 127 18.83 -0.36 -14.47
C ARG A 127 17.65 -0.57 -15.41
N HIS A 128 16.43 -0.61 -14.88
CA HIS A 128 15.23 -0.76 -15.70
C HIS A 128 15.04 0.44 -16.63
N LYS A 129 15.13 1.66 -16.09
CA LYS A 129 15.02 2.89 -16.89
C LYS A 129 16.05 2.95 -18.02
N THR A 130 17.30 2.61 -17.73
CA THR A 130 18.36 2.57 -18.75
C THR A 130 18.09 1.49 -19.80
N TYR A 131 17.57 0.33 -19.43
CA TYR A 131 17.24 -0.72 -20.38
C TYR A 131 16.04 -0.37 -21.27
N VAL A 132 15.02 0.27 -20.71
CA VAL A 132 13.85 0.72 -21.48
C VAL A 132 14.18 1.92 -22.37
N ALA A 133 15.07 2.82 -21.92
CA ALA A 133 15.50 3.99 -22.68
C ALA A 133 16.59 3.68 -23.72
N GLN A 134 17.27 2.54 -23.61
CA GLN A 134 18.13 2.05 -24.69
C GLN A 134 17.21 1.61 -25.83
N ASP A 135 17.27 2.33 -26.96
CA ASP A 135 16.79 1.76 -28.22
C ASP A 135 17.41 0.38 -28.36
N LYS A 136 16.58 -0.62 -28.62
CA LYS A 136 17.00 -2.03 -28.75
C LYS A 136 17.79 -2.27 -30.04
N ASP A 137 18.62 -1.32 -30.47
CA ASP A 137 19.63 -1.43 -31.51
C ASP A 137 20.83 -2.25 -31.00
N GLY A 138 20.55 -3.35 -30.31
CA GLY A 138 21.50 -4.29 -29.77
C GLY A 138 21.40 -5.61 -30.50
N TRP A 139 22.40 -6.46 -30.29
CA TRP A 139 22.43 -7.81 -30.84
C TRP A 139 21.75 -8.76 -29.85
N PRO A 140 20.53 -9.24 -30.13
CA PRO A 140 19.81 -10.11 -29.20
C PRO A 140 20.41 -11.52 -29.21
N CYS A 141 20.50 -12.11 -28.03
CA CYS A 141 20.64 -13.55 -27.88
C CYS A 141 19.24 -14.16 -27.77
N LEU A 142 18.92 -15.00 -28.75
CA LEU A 142 17.61 -15.65 -28.87
C LEU A 142 17.31 -16.65 -27.74
N ILE A 143 18.33 -17.11 -27.00
CA ILE A 143 18.20 -18.16 -25.99
C ILE A 143 18.00 -17.61 -24.58
N TYR A 144 18.64 -16.48 -24.26
CA TYR A 144 18.59 -15.87 -22.93
C TYR A 144 17.80 -14.56 -22.90
N SER A 145 17.21 -14.13 -24.03
CA SER A 145 16.57 -12.81 -24.19
C SER A 145 17.47 -11.65 -23.76
N LEU A 146 18.79 -11.86 -23.80
CA LEU A 146 19.81 -10.86 -23.46
C LEU A 146 20.11 -10.01 -24.69
N HIS A 147 20.34 -8.72 -24.49
CA HIS A 147 20.75 -7.81 -25.56
C HIS A 147 22.18 -7.37 -25.32
N PHE A 148 23.02 -7.49 -26.35
CA PHE A 148 24.41 -7.06 -26.29
C PHE A 148 24.60 -5.76 -27.06
N LYS A 149 25.23 -4.77 -26.42
CA LYS A 149 25.57 -3.49 -27.06
C LYS A 149 26.49 -3.66 -28.27
N HIS A 150 27.37 -4.66 -28.25
CA HIS A 150 28.33 -4.94 -29.32
C HIS A 150 28.21 -6.39 -29.78
N GLN A 151 28.32 -6.60 -31.10
CA GLN A 151 28.27 -7.93 -31.70
C GLN A 151 29.38 -8.86 -31.18
N SER A 152 30.55 -8.30 -30.86
CA SER A 152 31.67 -9.05 -30.26
C SER A 152 31.27 -9.71 -28.94
N ASN A 153 30.52 -9.01 -28.10
CA ASN A 153 30.05 -9.54 -26.82
C ASN A 153 28.97 -10.61 -27.03
N LEU A 154 28.09 -10.46 -28.04
CA LEU A 154 27.16 -11.53 -28.42
C LEU A 154 27.94 -12.77 -28.87
N LYS A 155 28.96 -12.62 -29.73
CA LYS A 155 29.78 -13.74 -30.21
C LYS A 155 30.48 -14.45 -29.04
N GLN A 156 31.09 -13.70 -28.13
CA GLN A 156 31.73 -14.27 -26.93
C GLN A 156 30.71 -15.01 -26.05
N HIS A 157 29.53 -14.44 -25.86
CA HIS A 157 28.43 -15.07 -25.13
C HIS A 157 27.96 -16.37 -25.82
N GLN A 158 27.82 -16.35 -27.15
CA GLN A 158 27.43 -17.51 -27.94
C GLN A 158 28.44 -18.67 -27.82
N THR A 159 29.73 -18.36 -27.67
CA THR A 159 30.80 -19.34 -27.44
C THR A 159 30.99 -19.75 -25.98
N SER A 160 30.26 -19.13 -25.04
CA SER A 160 30.42 -19.46 -23.62
C SER A 160 29.89 -20.86 -23.31
N LYS A 161 30.56 -21.59 -22.40
CA LYS A 161 30.17 -22.95 -21.99
C LYS A 161 28.70 -23.03 -21.55
N GLY A 162 28.19 -21.99 -20.87
CA GLY A 162 26.81 -21.93 -20.43
C GLY A 162 25.81 -21.91 -21.60
N GLN A 163 26.09 -21.12 -22.64
CA GLN A 163 25.24 -21.07 -23.83
C GLN A 163 25.27 -22.39 -24.59
N LEU A 164 26.46 -22.96 -24.82
CA LEU A 164 26.59 -24.22 -25.55
C LEU A 164 25.81 -25.36 -24.88
N ARG A 165 25.92 -25.49 -23.55
CA ARG A 165 25.14 -26.46 -22.78
C ARG A 165 23.63 -26.26 -22.94
N ARG A 166 23.16 -25.01 -22.96
CA ARG A 166 21.73 -24.71 -23.10
C ARG A 166 21.21 -24.97 -24.51
N VAL A 167 22.03 -24.69 -25.53
CA VAL A 167 21.75 -25.08 -26.91
C VAL A 167 21.61 -26.59 -27.00
N GLU A 168 22.55 -27.34 -26.42
CA GLU A 168 22.51 -28.82 -26.38
C GLU A 168 21.26 -29.33 -25.67
N GLU A 169 20.89 -28.77 -24.52
CA GLU A 169 19.65 -29.10 -23.80
C GLU A 169 18.41 -28.87 -24.69
N MET A 170 18.33 -27.74 -25.39
CA MET A 170 17.20 -27.45 -26.30
C MET A 170 17.15 -28.38 -27.51
N THR A 171 18.29 -28.68 -28.12
CA THR A 171 18.35 -29.58 -29.28
C THR A 171 18.17 -31.05 -28.91
N GLY A 172 18.64 -31.46 -27.73
CA GLY A 172 18.52 -32.84 -27.24
C GLY A 172 17.09 -33.21 -26.87
N VAL A 173 16.31 -32.26 -26.33
CA VAL A 173 14.88 -32.45 -26.06
C VAL A 173 14.08 -32.69 -27.35
N LEU A 174 14.49 -32.08 -28.47
CA LEU A 174 13.81 -32.29 -29.76
C LEU A 174 14.07 -33.69 -30.35
N SER A 175 15.21 -34.32 -30.03
CA SER A 175 15.52 -35.68 -30.50
C SER A 175 14.83 -36.80 -29.71
N ALA A 176 14.36 -36.55 -28.49
CA ALA A 176 13.79 -37.57 -27.61
C ALA A 176 12.26 -37.74 -27.72
N GLY A 177 11.57 -36.89 -28.50
CA GLY A 177 10.11 -36.88 -28.61
C GLY A 177 9.52 -37.39 -29.94
N SER A 178 10.31 -38.08 -30.77
CA SER A 178 9.88 -38.57 -32.10
C SER A 178 9.75 -40.11 -32.16
N THR A 179 9.11 -40.71 -31.17
CA THR A 179 8.70 -42.14 -31.19
C THR A 179 7.24 -42.27 -30.82
#